data_AF-A0A7M2XNZ4-F1
#
_entry.id   AF-A0A7M2XNZ4-F1
#
_cell.length_a   1.000
_cell.length_b   1.000
_cell.length_c   1.000
_cell.angle_alpha   90.00
_cell.angle_beta   90.00
_cell.angle_gamma   90.00
#
_symmetry.space_group_name_H-M   'P 1'
#
loop_
_entity.id
_entity.type
_entity.pdbx_description
1 polymer ?
#
loop_
_entity_poly.entity_id
_entity_poly.type
_entity_poly.pdbx_seq_one_letter_code
_entity_poly.pdbx_strand_id
1 'polypeptide(L)' 'MTTTEVPVGINWRREGNQVVGTVIAVPAPGQHETLATVRYTLDQAAEVVGHLIEAIGGKR' A
#
# COMPACT_ATOMS: atom_id res chain seq x y z
N MET A 1 22.78 10.65 10.23
CA MET A 1 21.42 10.49 10.77
C MET A 1 20.63 9.76 9.69
N THR A 2 20.22 8.52 9.93
CA THR A 2 19.35 7.77 9.01
C THR A 2 17.93 8.28 9.22
N THR A 3 17.45 9.12 8.30
CA THR A 3 16.04 9.52 8.26
C THR A 3 15.22 8.24 8.15
N THR A 4 14.49 7.87 9.21
CA THR A 4 13.60 6.72 9.14
C THR A 4 12.43 7.14 8.26
N GLU A 5 12.38 6.61 7.04
CA GLU A 5 11.32 6.89 6.09
C GLU A 5 10.02 6.29 6.63
N VAL A 6 9.20 7.13 7.27
CA VAL A 6 7.91 6.71 7.82
C VAL A 6 6.92 6.59 6.65
N PRO A 7 6.34 5.40 6.40
CA PRO A 7 5.31 5.24 5.40
C PRO A 7 4.09 6.10 5.77
N VAL A 8 3.57 6.86 4.80
CA VAL A 8 2.36 7.69 5.00
C VAL A 8 1.13 7.10 4.32
N GLY A 9 1.32 6.14 3.41
CA GLY A 9 0.21 5.51 2.72
C GLY A 9 0.64 4.49 1.69
N ILE A 10 -0.36 3.92 1.02
CA ILE A 10 -0.19 2.98 -0.08
C ILE A 10 -1.08 3.43 -1.23
N ASN A 11 -0.50 3.58 -2.42
CA ASN A 11 -1.24 3.79 -3.65
C ASN A 11 -1.50 2.45 -4.33
N TRP A 12 -2.71 2.23 -4.84
CA TRP A 12 -3.12 0.98 -5.45
C TRP A 12 -3.49 1.21 -6.91
N ARG A 13 -3.01 0.35 -7.81
CA ARG A 13 -3.44 0.33 -9.21
C ARG A 13 -3.59 -1.09 -9.74
N ARG A 14 -4.46 -1.28 -10.72
CA ARG A 14 -4.62 -2.57 -11.41
C ARG A 14 -3.75 -2.61 -12.66
N GLU A 15 -3.02 -3.70 -12.85
CA GLU A 15 -2.24 -4.00 -14.06
C GLU A 15 -2.68 -5.37 -14.60
N GLY A 16 -3.64 -5.37 -15.54
CA GLY A 16 -4.21 -6.60 -16.09
C GLY A 16 -4.86 -7.49 -15.02
N ASN A 17 -4.26 -8.66 -14.78
CA ASN A 17 -4.70 -9.63 -13.78
C ASN A 17 -3.96 -9.54 -12.44
N GLN A 18 -3.28 -8.41 -12.20
CA GLN A 18 -2.56 -8.12 -10.96
C GLN A 18 -3.01 -6.78 -10.37
N VAL A 19 -2.79 -6.64 -9.07
CA VAL A 19 -2.88 -5.38 -8.34
C VAL A 19 -1.49 -5.00 -7.86
N VAL A 20 -1.11 -3.75 -8.06
CA VAL A 20 0.18 -3.19 -7.62
C VAL A 20 -0.09 -2.20 -6.50
N GLY A 21 0.47 -2.49 -5.32
CA GLY A 21 0.52 -1.58 -4.18
C GLY A 21 1.88 -0.90 -4.11
N THR A 22 1.91 0.43 -4.05
CA THR A 22 3.13 1.23 -3.91
C THR A 22 3.08 1.95 -2.57
N VAL A 23 3.97 1.56 -1.66
CA VAL A 23 4.13 2.21 -0.35
C VAL A 23 4.87 3.51 -0.56
N ILE A 24 4.30 4.60 -0.04
CA ILE A 24 4.85 5.95 -0.22
C ILE A 24 5.24 6.61 1.10
N ALA A 25 6.30 7.40 1.06
CA ALA A 25 6.67 8.37 2.07
C ALA A 25 6.53 9.80 1.51
N VAL A 26 6.38 10.76 2.42
CA VAL A 26 6.43 12.19 2.12
C VAL A 26 7.54 12.79 2.99
N PRO A 27 8.81 12.77 2.52
CA PRO A 27 9.94 13.28 3.31
C PRO A 27 9.91 14.81 3.47
N ALA A 28 9.26 15.50 2.53
CA ALA A 28 9.02 16.94 2.58
C ALA A 28 7.70 17.28 1.86
N PRO A 29 7.05 18.42 2.18
CA PRO A 29 5.82 18.84 1.49
C PRO A 29 6.00 18.88 -0.03
N GLY A 30 5.15 18.18 -0.77
CA GLY A 30 5.19 18.10 -2.23
C GLY A 30 6.17 17.06 -2.81
N GLN A 31 6.97 16.39 -1.98
CA GLN A 31 7.82 15.28 -2.40
C GLN A 31 7.16 13.95 -2.05
N HIS A 32 6.97 13.09 -3.05
CA HIS A 32 6.52 11.72 -2.85
C HIS A 32 7.66 10.77 -3.20
N GLU A 33 7.96 9.86 -2.28
CA GLU A 33 8.98 8.83 -2.47
C GLU A 33 8.34 7.46 -2.39
N THR A 34 8.75 6.56 -3.29
CA THR A 34 8.32 5.16 -3.25
C THR A 34 9.27 4.36 -2.38
N LEU A 35 8.76 3.84 -1.27
CA LEU A 35 9.53 2.99 -0.35
C LEU A 35 9.56 1.53 -0.81
N ALA A 36 8.42 1.05 -1.33
CA ALA A 36 8.28 -0.33 -1.78
C ALA A 36 7.20 -0.45 -2.84
N THR A 37 7.32 -1.45 -3.70
CA THR A 37 6.27 -1.86 -4.63
C THR A 37 6.01 -3.35 -4.44
N VAL A 38 4.75 -3.70 -4.21
CA VAL A 38 4.28 -5.08 -4.04
C VAL A 38 3.27 -5.39 -5.14
N ARG A 39 3.42 -6.57 -5.76
CA ARG A 39 2.49 -7.07 -6.78
C ARG A 39 1.70 -8.23 -6.20
N TYR A 40 0.40 -8.18 -6.38
CA TYR A 40 -0.55 -9.20 -5.93
C TYR A 40 -1.27 -9.78 -7.13
N THR A 41 -1.57 -11.07 -7.08
CA THR A 41 -2.69 -11.62 -7.86
C THR A 41 -4.01 -11.04 -7.35
N LEU A 42 -5.09 -11.16 -8.14
CA LEU A 42 -6.41 -10.68 -7.71
C LEU A 42 -6.88 -11.35 -6.41
N ASP A 43 -6.64 -12.65 -6.26
CA ASP A 43 -7.03 -13.42 -5.07
C ASP A 43 -6.26 -12.94 -3.83
N GLN A 44 -4.95 -12.77 -3.95
CA GLN A 44 -4.12 -12.21 -2.87
C GLN A 44 -4.54 -10.78 -2.50
N ALA A 45 -4.89 -9.96 -3.50
CA ALA A 45 -5.36 -8.60 -3.25
C ALA A 45 -6.68 -8.59 -2.46
N ALA A 46 -7.61 -9.50 -2.78
CA ALA A 46 -8.87 -9.65 -2.05
C ALA A 46 -8.64 -10.07 -0.59
N GLU A 47 -7.70 -10.98 -0.33
CA GLU A 47 -7.30 -11.39 1.02
C GLU A 47 -6.72 -10.21 1.82
N VAL A 48 -5.77 -9.47 1.24
CA VAL A 48 -5.15 -8.31 1.88
C VAL A 48 -6.17 -7.21 2.20
N VAL A 49 -7.11 -6.94 1.29
CA VAL A 49 -8.22 -6.00 1.53
C VAL A 49 -9.11 -6.49 2.67
N GLY A 50 -9.35 -7.80 2.77
CA GLY A 50 -10.06 -8.41 3.89
C GLY A 50 -9.41 -8.07 5.24
N HIS A 51 -8.10 -8.28 5.37
CA HIS A 51 -7.35 -7.93 6.58
C HIS A 51 -7.44 -6.43 6.91
N LEU A 52 -7.39 -5.56 5.90
CA LEU A 52 -7.54 -4.12 6.10
C LEU A 52 -8.93 -3.75 6.63
N ILE A 53 -9.99 -4.31 6.03
CA ILE A 53 -11.37 -4.07 6.46
C ILE A 53 -11.58 -4.56 7.90
N GLU A 54 -11.08 -5.75 8.22
CA GLU A 54 -11.16 -6.32 9.57
C GLU A 54 -10.43 -5.44 10.59
N ALA A 55 -9.24 -4.93 10.25
CA ALA A 55 -8.47 -4.02 11.12
C ALA A 55 -9.16 -2.68 11.37
N ILE A 56 -9.96 -2.18 10.41
CA ILE A 56 -10.76 -0.95 10.56
C ILE A 56 -12.05 -1.20 11.37
N GLY A 57 -12.33 -2.46 11.75
CA GLY A 57 -13.51 -2.84 12.51
C GLY A 57 -14.71 -3.22 11.65
N GLY A 58 -14.51 -3.44 10.35
CA GLY A 58 -15.50 -4.03 9.47
C GLY A 58 -15.75 -5.48 9.88
N LYS A 59 -16.90 -5.74 10.50
CA LYS A 59 -17.38 -7.11 10.70
C LYS A 59 -17.94 -7.60 9.36
N ARG A 60 -17.35 -8.68 8.84
CA ARG A 60 -17.89 -9.42 7.68
C ARG A 60 -19.30 -9.92 7.95
#